data_AF-A0A928HAC1-F1
#
_entry.id   AF-A0A928HAC1-F1
#
_cell.length_a   1.000
_cell.length_b   1.000
_cell.length_c   1.000
_cell.angle_alpha   90.00
_cell.angle_beta   90.00
_cell.angle_gamma   90.00
#
_symmetry.space_group_name_H-M   'P 1'
#
loop_
_entity.id
_entity.type
_entity.pdbx_description
1 polymer ?
#
loop_
_entity_poly.entity_id
_entity_poly.type
_entity_poly.pdbx_seq_one_letter_code
_entity_poly.pdbx_strand_id
1 'polypeptide(L)'
;MKYYKIINNIKNVICANKHFAFSNIAEGTHAGSITIKSAEDIDTSHLLVSLDDSGEAVVICSGNTQPIGVAIDECDINENVSVALAGSAESTFLCRTISDINAGDILYTASGGKVTNKIQGTSFKVGIALNNASIDEIVEVDTQGFGSRAMQFCNAGIHTWTTSQTEETIEVENVSDTDIVIATFQNVGGNEKTIVAKANNGEIKFTLDSSGTPNQTKISWATISNN
;
A
#
# COMPACT_ATOMS: atom_id res chain seq x y z
N MET A 1 1.46 31.31 6.63
CA MET A 1 2.81 30.70 6.73
C MET A 1 2.84 29.32 7.45
N LYS A 2 1.69 28.66 7.75
CA LYS A 2 1.65 27.32 8.36
C LYS A 2 1.49 26.15 7.36
N TYR A 3 0.85 26.37 6.22
CA TYR A 3 0.60 25.33 5.20
C TYR A 3 1.86 24.76 4.53
N TYR A 4 2.92 25.57 4.40
CA TYR A 4 4.20 25.13 3.83
C TYR A 4 4.93 24.07 4.67
N LYS A 5 4.73 24.06 5.99
CA LYS A 5 5.38 23.07 6.88
C LYS A 5 4.73 21.69 6.76
N ILE A 6 3.42 21.62 6.58
CA ILE A 6 2.71 20.35 6.42
C ILE A 6 3.05 19.73 5.06
N ILE A 7 3.09 20.53 3.99
CA ILE A 7 3.50 20.05 2.66
C ILE A 7 4.96 19.59 2.64
N ASN A 8 5.87 20.29 3.33
CA ASN A 8 7.27 19.83 3.43
C ASN A 8 7.42 18.59 4.31
N ASN A 9 6.61 18.44 5.37
CA ASN A 9 6.63 17.22 6.18
C ASN A 9 6.05 16.02 5.40
N ILE A 10 5.01 16.22 4.59
CA ILE A 10 4.47 15.19 3.70
C ILE A 10 5.49 14.83 2.61
N LYS A 11 6.16 15.82 1.99
CA LYS A 11 7.27 15.56 1.06
C LYS A 11 8.42 14.82 1.73
N ASN A 12 8.76 15.13 2.98
CA ASN A 12 9.81 14.40 3.69
C ASN A 12 9.36 13.00 4.12
N VAL A 13 8.08 12.74 4.37
CA VAL A 13 7.59 11.39 4.68
C VAL A 13 7.45 10.54 3.42
N ILE A 14 7.10 11.14 2.27
CA ILE A 14 6.93 10.44 0.98
C ILE A 14 8.25 10.35 0.19
N CYS A 15 9.18 11.29 0.38
CA CYS A 15 10.43 11.38 -0.39
C CYS A 15 11.71 11.27 0.45
N ALA A 16 11.67 11.04 1.77
CA ALA A 16 12.89 10.71 2.53
C ALA A 16 13.30 9.25 2.34
N ASN A 17 13.44 8.82 1.09
CA ASN A 17 14.52 7.88 0.77
C ASN A 17 15.81 8.69 0.88
N LYS A 18 16.32 8.84 2.10
CA LYS A 18 17.75 9.05 2.28
C LYS A 18 18.38 7.87 1.56
N HIS A 19 19.00 8.13 0.41
CA HIS A 19 19.91 7.19 -0.22
C HIS A 19 20.96 6.82 0.84
N PHE A 20 20.77 5.68 1.49
CA PHE A 20 21.83 5.04 2.22
C PHE A 20 22.83 4.61 1.15
N ALA A 21 23.92 5.36 1.03
CA ALA A 21 25.10 4.86 0.34
C ALA A 21 25.62 3.71 1.20
N PHE A 22 25.27 2.48 0.83
CA PHE A 22 25.84 1.29 1.46
C PHE A 22 27.23 1.06 0.86
N SER A 23 28.26 1.33 1.66
CA SER A 23 29.62 0.90 1.37
C SER A 23 29.68 -0.64 1.40
N ASN A 24 30.19 -1.19 0.32
CA ASN A 24 30.16 -2.58 -0.12
C ASN A 24 31.20 -3.52 0.52
N ILE A 25 31.45 -3.43 1.83
CA ILE A 25 32.43 -4.30 2.48
C ILE A 25 31.84 -4.99 3.72
N ALA A 26 31.74 -6.32 3.61
CA ALA A 26 31.68 -7.34 4.67
C ALA A 26 30.35 -8.06 5.00
N GLU A 27 29.21 -7.72 4.39
CA GLU A 27 27.99 -8.53 4.44
C GLU A 27 27.39 -8.55 3.03
N GLY A 28 27.41 -9.72 2.36
CA GLY A 28 27.15 -9.81 0.93
C GLY A 28 25.76 -9.29 0.55
N THR A 29 25.69 -8.14 -0.11
CA THR A 29 24.50 -7.74 -0.88
C THR A 29 24.43 -8.63 -2.11
N HIS A 30 23.54 -9.61 -2.08
CA HIS A 30 23.19 -10.42 -3.24
C HIS A 30 22.75 -9.51 -4.38
N ALA A 31 23.58 -9.39 -5.43
CA ALA A 31 23.25 -8.63 -6.62
C ALA A 31 22.27 -9.43 -7.47
N GLY A 32 21.07 -8.90 -7.67
CA GLY A 32 20.01 -9.51 -8.47
C GLY A 32 19.26 -10.63 -7.75
N SER A 33 19.96 -11.68 -7.29
CA SER A 33 19.32 -12.85 -6.66
C SER A 33 20.09 -13.41 -5.48
N ILE A 34 19.36 -13.95 -4.50
CA ILE A 34 19.90 -14.72 -3.36
C ILE A 34 19.51 -16.19 -3.50
N THR A 35 20.40 -17.09 -3.09
CA THR A 35 20.06 -18.50 -2.86
C THR A 35 19.81 -18.67 -1.36
N ILE A 36 18.61 -19.08 -0.98
CA ILE A 36 18.16 -19.18 0.41
C ILE A 36 17.30 -20.42 0.60
N LYS A 37 17.25 -20.96 1.81
CA LYS A 37 16.46 -22.15 2.14
C LYS A 37 14.96 -21.84 2.04
N SER A 38 14.18 -22.76 1.48
CA SER A 38 12.72 -22.70 1.55
C SER A 38 12.20 -23.40 2.81
N ALA A 39 11.26 -22.77 3.51
CA ALA A 39 10.57 -23.32 4.68
C ALA A 39 9.25 -24.02 4.31
N GLU A 40 8.88 -24.05 3.03
CA GLU A 40 7.76 -24.83 2.48
C GLU A 40 8.04 -25.27 1.03
N ASP A 41 7.20 -26.12 0.47
CA ASP A 41 7.31 -26.54 -0.94
C ASP A 41 6.95 -25.37 -1.87
N ILE A 42 7.77 -25.12 -2.87
CA ILE A 42 7.51 -24.14 -3.95
C ILE A 42 7.29 -24.95 -5.23
N ASP A 43 6.04 -25.37 -5.42
CA ASP A 43 5.61 -26.23 -6.55
C ASP A 43 5.58 -25.50 -7.89
N THR A 44 5.79 -24.19 -7.91
CA THR A 44 5.68 -23.38 -9.12
C THR A 44 6.60 -22.18 -9.05
N SER A 45 7.33 -21.95 -10.15
CA SER A 45 8.15 -20.74 -10.31
C SER A 45 7.33 -19.46 -10.44
N HIS A 46 8.00 -18.33 -10.23
CA HIS A 46 7.47 -16.96 -10.34
C HIS A 46 6.42 -16.59 -9.28
N LEU A 47 6.53 -17.22 -8.11
CA LEU A 47 5.78 -16.84 -6.92
C LEU A 47 6.57 -15.83 -6.09
N LEU A 48 5.87 -14.82 -5.58
CA LEU A 48 6.40 -13.91 -4.58
C LEU A 48 6.70 -14.70 -3.31
N VAL A 49 7.84 -14.39 -2.71
CA VAL A 49 8.28 -14.98 -1.44
C VAL A 49 8.55 -13.89 -0.41
N SER A 50 8.37 -14.24 0.85
CA SER A 50 8.73 -13.44 2.02
C SER A 50 9.71 -14.22 2.89
N LEU A 51 10.43 -13.53 3.77
CA LEU A 51 11.16 -14.20 4.84
C LEU A 51 10.17 -14.89 5.78
N ASP A 52 10.57 -16.04 6.31
CA ASP A 52 9.87 -16.68 7.41
C ASP A 52 10.07 -15.89 8.73
N ASP A 53 9.42 -16.34 9.80
CA ASP A 53 9.51 -15.68 11.11
C ASP A 53 10.94 -15.71 11.70
N SER A 54 11.78 -16.66 11.27
CA SER A 54 13.18 -16.74 11.70
C SER A 54 14.08 -15.75 10.95
N GLY A 55 13.72 -15.37 9.73
CA GLY A 55 14.54 -14.57 8.83
C GLY A 55 15.66 -15.35 8.15
N GLU A 56 15.72 -16.67 8.32
CA GLU A 56 16.75 -17.55 7.77
C GLU A 56 16.27 -18.35 6.56
N ALA A 57 14.95 -18.39 6.31
CA ALA A 57 14.34 -19.10 5.20
C ALA A 57 13.28 -18.24 4.51
N VAL A 58 12.80 -18.71 3.35
CA VAL A 58 11.69 -18.09 2.62
C VAL A 58 10.45 -18.95 2.65
N VAL A 59 9.31 -18.29 2.58
CA VAL A 59 7.97 -18.87 2.43
C VAL A 59 7.26 -18.14 1.28
N ILE A 60 6.29 -18.80 0.67
CA ILE A 60 5.35 -18.22 -0.28
C ILE A 60 4.66 -17.03 0.38
N CYS A 61 4.76 -15.87 -0.28
CA CYS A 61 4.21 -14.64 0.23
C CYS A 61 2.68 -14.72 0.28
N SER A 62 2.11 -14.39 1.43
CA SER A 62 0.68 -14.14 1.57
C SER A 62 0.32 -12.75 1.06
N GLY A 63 -0.99 -12.48 0.91
CA GLY A 63 -1.48 -11.16 0.51
C GLY A 63 -1.11 -10.02 1.48
N ASN A 64 -0.82 -10.32 2.76
CA ASN A 64 -0.57 -9.33 3.82
C ASN A 64 0.87 -9.32 4.34
N THR A 65 1.76 -10.12 3.76
CA THR A 65 3.17 -10.23 4.17
C THR A 65 4.06 -9.44 3.22
N GLN A 66 5.15 -8.88 3.74
CA GLN A 66 6.05 -8.07 2.93
C GLN A 66 6.85 -9.00 2.01
N PRO A 67 6.74 -8.87 0.68
CA PRO A 67 7.52 -9.68 -0.22
C PRO A 67 8.97 -9.17 -0.22
N ILE A 68 9.93 -10.07 -0.41
CA ILE A 68 11.35 -9.74 -0.61
C ILE A 68 11.77 -9.85 -2.07
N GLY A 69 11.02 -10.63 -2.84
CA GLY A 69 11.39 -11.02 -4.19
C GLY A 69 10.47 -12.08 -4.77
N VAL A 70 10.95 -12.70 -5.85
CA VAL A 70 10.26 -13.76 -6.59
C VAL A 70 11.14 -15.01 -6.61
N ALA A 71 10.58 -16.17 -6.27
CA ALA A 71 11.23 -17.45 -6.51
C ALA A 71 11.28 -17.72 -8.02
N ILE A 72 12.47 -17.89 -8.59
CA ILE A 72 12.66 -18.13 -10.03
C ILE A 72 12.72 -19.61 -10.39
N ASP A 73 12.63 -20.49 -9.38
CA ASP A 73 12.71 -21.94 -9.52
C ASP A 73 11.73 -22.62 -8.57
N GLU A 74 11.55 -23.92 -8.76
CA GLU A 74 10.76 -24.81 -7.91
C GLU A 74 11.70 -25.53 -6.92
N CYS A 75 11.21 -25.85 -5.73
CA CYS A 75 11.99 -26.60 -4.76
C CYS A 75 11.12 -27.30 -3.72
N ASP A 76 11.63 -28.40 -3.16
CA ASP A 76 11.02 -29.03 -2.00
C ASP A 76 11.39 -28.26 -0.71
N ILE A 77 10.60 -28.47 0.34
CA ILE A 77 10.85 -27.92 1.66
C ILE A 77 12.26 -28.28 2.16
N ASN A 78 12.93 -27.29 2.76
CA ASN A 78 14.33 -27.32 3.23
C ASN A 78 15.41 -27.36 2.15
N GLU A 79 15.05 -27.28 0.87
CA GLU A 79 16.01 -27.09 -0.22
C GLU A 79 16.31 -25.61 -0.45
N ASN A 80 17.38 -25.33 -1.20
CA ASN A 80 17.77 -23.98 -1.55
C ASN A 80 17.04 -23.53 -2.82
N VAL A 81 16.37 -22.39 -2.75
CA VAL A 81 15.70 -21.75 -3.89
C VAL A 81 16.42 -20.46 -4.27
N SER A 82 16.42 -20.16 -5.56
CA SER A 82 16.90 -18.87 -6.06
C SER A 82 15.75 -17.85 -6.03
N VAL A 83 16.00 -16.72 -5.38
CA VAL A 83 15.05 -15.62 -5.22
C VAL A 83 15.61 -14.37 -5.88
N ALA A 84 14.92 -13.87 -6.90
CA ALA A 84 15.19 -12.56 -7.50
C ALA A 84 14.75 -11.46 -6.53
N LEU A 85 15.69 -10.61 -6.09
CA LEU A 85 15.47 -9.57 -5.10
C LEU A 85 15.04 -8.25 -5.75
N ALA A 86 13.91 -7.69 -5.31
CA ALA A 86 13.33 -6.52 -5.98
C ALA A 86 14.18 -5.25 -5.81
N GLY A 87 14.85 -5.10 -4.67
CA GLY A 87 15.71 -3.95 -4.38
C GLY A 87 17.03 -3.93 -5.16
N SER A 88 17.37 -5.02 -5.86
CA SER A 88 18.59 -5.16 -6.66
C SER A 88 18.30 -5.58 -8.11
N ALA A 89 17.04 -5.58 -8.53
CA ALA A 89 16.67 -5.98 -9.88
C ALA A 89 17.08 -4.88 -10.87
N GLU A 90 18.03 -5.18 -11.76
CA GLU A 90 18.34 -4.33 -12.93
C GLU A 90 17.22 -4.36 -13.99
N SER A 91 16.22 -5.22 -13.79
CA SER A 91 15.20 -5.60 -14.75
C SER A 91 13.83 -5.77 -14.10
N THR A 92 12.85 -6.09 -14.93
CA THR A 92 11.49 -6.47 -14.59
C THR A 92 11.42 -7.84 -13.93
N PHE A 93 10.32 -8.08 -13.22
CA PHE A 93 9.98 -9.37 -12.63
C PHE A 93 8.97 -10.12 -13.48
N LEU A 94 9.02 -11.45 -13.42
CA LEU A 94 7.95 -12.32 -13.88
C LEU A 94 7.19 -12.78 -12.65
N CYS A 95 5.88 -12.54 -12.60
CA CYS A 95 5.02 -12.87 -11.48
C CYS A 95 3.80 -13.65 -11.97
N ARG A 96 3.29 -14.58 -11.15
CA ARG A 96 2.04 -15.30 -11.45
C ARG A 96 0.81 -14.54 -10.98
N THR A 97 -0.22 -14.46 -11.82
CA THR A 97 -1.45 -13.71 -11.52
C THR A 97 -2.50 -14.56 -10.79
N ILE A 98 -3.33 -13.94 -9.95
CA ILE A 98 -4.52 -14.58 -9.34
C ILE A 98 -5.85 -14.14 -9.99
N SER A 99 -5.77 -13.17 -10.90
CA SER A 99 -6.90 -12.56 -11.61
C SER A 99 -6.43 -12.07 -12.97
N ASP A 100 -7.36 -11.72 -13.86
CA ASP A 100 -6.99 -11.08 -15.12
C ASP A 100 -6.34 -9.71 -14.86
N ILE A 101 -5.21 -9.47 -15.52
CA ILE A 101 -4.37 -8.27 -15.42
C ILE A 101 -4.24 -7.62 -16.79
N ASN A 102 -4.40 -6.29 -16.82
CA ASN A 102 -4.10 -5.49 -18.00
C ASN A 102 -2.75 -4.79 -17.85
N ALA A 103 -2.09 -4.54 -18.99
CA ALA A 103 -0.89 -3.70 -19.03
C ALA A 103 -1.19 -2.31 -18.45
N GLY A 104 -0.30 -1.83 -17.58
CA GLY A 104 -0.43 -0.57 -16.85
C GLY A 104 -1.14 -0.69 -15.49
N ASP A 105 -1.75 -1.83 -15.15
CA ASP A 105 -2.35 -2.04 -13.83
C ASP A 105 -1.28 -1.97 -12.73
N ILE A 106 -1.63 -1.34 -11.60
CA ILE A 106 -0.82 -1.43 -10.38
C ILE A 106 -1.07 -2.80 -9.75
N LEU A 107 0.01 -3.51 -9.46
CA LEU A 107 -0.04 -4.86 -8.90
C LEU A 107 0.29 -4.89 -7.41
N TYR A 108 -0.40 -5.77 -6.71
CA TYR A 108 -0.30 -5.98 -5.27
C TYR A 108 -0.13 -7.47 -4.94
N THR A 109 0.41 -7.74 -3.75
CA THR A 109 0.51 -9.10 -3.19
C THR A 109 -0.87 -9.72 -3.04
N ALA A 110 -1.00 -10.99 -3.44
CA ALA A 110 -2.18 -11.81 -3.25
C ALA A 110 -1.84 -13.13 -2.55
N SER A 111 -2.84 -13.95 -2.26
CA SER A 111 -2.63 -15.27 -1.70
C SER A 111 -1.83 -16.19 -2.64
N GLY A 112 -1.08 -17.13 -2.06
CA GLY A 112 -0.31 -18.13 -2.80
C GLY A 112 0.86 -17.55 -3.59
N GLY A 113 1.45 -16.43 -3.15
CA GLY A 113 2.59 -15.80 -3.82
C GLY A 113 2.24 -15.13 -5.14
N LYS A 114 0.95 -14.92 -5.43
CA LYS A 114 0.50 -14.35 -6.70
C LYS A 114 0.34 -12.84 -6.64
N VAL A 115 0.06 -12.24 -7.78
CA VAL A 115 -0.23 -10.81 -7.93
C VAL A 115 -1.67 -10.56 -8.38
N THR A 116 -2.21 -9.41 -7.96
CA THR A 116 -3.54 -8.93 -8.34
C THR A 116 -3.52 -7.42 -8.61
N ASN A 117 -4.47 -6.92 -9.41
CA ASN A 117 -4.71 -5.49 -9.60
C ASN A 117 -5.70 -4.90 -8.58
N LYS A 118 -6.19 -5.71 -7.64
CA LYS A 118 -7.10 -5.28 -6.56
C LYS A 118 -6.35 -5.18 -5.25
N ILE A 119 -6.39 -4.03 -4.61
CA ILE A 119 -5.89 -3.92 -3.23
C ILE A 119 -6.75 -4.84 -2.34
N GLN A 120 -6.07 -5.58 -1.46
CA GLN A 120 -6.70 -6.48 -0.49
C GLN A 120 -6.02 -6.33 0.85
N GLY A 121 -6.76 -5.87 1.86
CA GLY A 121 -6.22 -5.57 3.17
C GLY A 121 -4.90 -4.82 3.10
N THR A 122 -4.02 -5.16 4.03
CA THR A 122 -2.66 -4.60 4.18
C THR A 122 -1.66 -5.05 3.10
N SER A 123 -2.13 -5.33 1.89
CA SER A 123 -1.31 -5.72 0.75
C SER A 123 -0.17 -4.75 0.45
N PHE A 124 0.85 -5.29 -0.19
CA PHE A 124 2.04 -4.57 -0.60
C PHE A 124 2.03 -4.39 -2.10
N LYS A 125 2.44 -3.21 -2.55
CA LYS A 125 2.68 -2.94 -3.96
C LYS A 125 3.82 -3.84 -4.44
N VAL A 126 3.60 -4.48 -5.56
CA VAL A 126 4.61 -5.30 -6.27
C VAL A 126 5.19 -4.48 -7.42
N GLY A 127 4.35 -3.77 -8.17
CA GLY A 127 4.84 -2.98 -9.30
C GLY A 127 3.75 -2.56 -10.27
N ILE A 128 4.12 -2.36 -11.53
CA ILE A 128 3.22 -2.04 -12.65
C ILE A 128 3.33 -3.16 -13.69
N ALA A 129 2.18 -3.67 -14.16
CA ALA A 129 2.13 -4.67 -15.23
C ALA A 129 2.62 -4.08 -16.56
N LEU A 130 3.48 -4.79 -17.28
CA LEU A 130 3.99 -4.38 -18.60
C LEU A 130 3.26 -5.08 -19.77
N ASN A 131 2.57 -6.18 -19.50
CA ASN A 131 1.75 -6.93 -20.45
C ASN A 131 0.42 -7.38 -19.82
N ASN A 132 -0.50 -7.83 -20.67
CA ASN A 132 -1.72 -8.49 -20.21
C ASN A 132 -1.41 -9.95 -19.83
N ALA A 133 -2.14 -10.48 -18.85
CA ALA A 133 -2.09 -11.88 -18.45
C ALA A 133 -3.44 -12.31 -17.86
N SER A 134 -3.91 -13.50 -18.25
CA SER A 134 -5.09 -14.12 -17.62
C SER A 134 -4.74 -14.74 -16.27
N ILE A 135 -5.75 -15.18 -15.53
CA ILE A 135 -5.55 -15.91 -14.26
C ILE A 135 -4.53 -17.06 -14.40
N ASP A 136 -3.65 -17.19 -13.41
CA ASP A 136 -2.57 -18.18 -13.34
C ASP A 136 -1.49 -18.07 -14.42
N GLU A 137 -1.56 -17.09 -15.33
CA GLU A 137 -0.49 -16.81 -16.29
C GLU A 137 0.61 -15.93 -15.69
N ILE A 138 1.69 -15.76 -16.46
CA ILE A 138 2.83 -14.93 -16.07
C ILE A 138 2.64 -13.50 -16.60
N VAL A 139 2.76 -12.53 -15.71
CA VAL A 139 2.82 -11.10 -16.02
C VAL A 139 4.24 -10.59 -15.76
N GLU A 140 4.72 -9.76 -16.68
CA GLU A 140 5.95 -9.00 -16.52
C GLU A 140 5.67 -7.70 -15.75
N VAL A 141 6.50 -7.39 -14.76
CA VAL A 141 6.26 -6.34 -13.77
C VAL A 141 7.46 -5.43 -13.64
N ASP A 142 7.27 -4.12 -13.82
CA ASP A 142 8.21 -3.10 -13.37
C ASP A 142 8.06 -2.93 -11.85
N THR A 143 9.12 -3.21 -11.09
CA THR A 143 9.15 -3.28 -9.61
C THR A 143 9.10 -1.90 -8.93
N GLN A 144 8.63 -0.87 -9.63
CA GLN A 144 8.47 0.48 -9.08
C GLN A 144 7.65 0.50 -7.78
N GLY A 145 8.32 0.84 -6.66
CA GLY A 145 7.68 0.93 -5.35
C GLY A 145 7.37 -0.43 -4.71
N PHE A 146 8.06 -1.48 -5.13
CA PHE A 146 7.96 -2.82 -4.55
C PHE A 146 8.08 -2.80 -3.02
N GLY A 147 7.23 -3.56 -2.34
CA GLY A 147 7.22 -3.70 -0.89
C GLY A 147 6.70 -2.48 -0.13
N SER A 148 6.23 -1.44 -0.83
CA SER A 148 5.50 -0.33 -0.18
C SER A 148 4.07 -0.76 0.18
N ARG A 149 3.53 -0.25 1.29
CA ARG A 149 2.13 -0.50 1.65
C ARG A 149 1.20 0.07 0.59
N ALA A 150 0.20 -0.71 0.19
CA ALA A 150 -0.87 -0.22 -0.66
C ALA A 150 -1.72 0.77 0.15
N MET A 151 -1.77 2.02 -0.30
CA MET A 151 -2.68 3.04 0.21
C MET A 151 -3.51 3.55 -0.95
N GLN A 152 -4.83 3.62 -0.80
CA GLN A 152 -5.74 4.11 -1.83
C GLN A 152 -6.70 5.15 -1.30
N PHE A 153 -7.03 6.14 -2.13
CA PHE A 153 -8.19 6.99 -1.91
C PHE A 153 -9.48 6.20 -2.19
N CYS A 154 -10.31 5.98 -1.18
CA CYS A 154 -11.46 5.10 -1.27
C CYS A 154 -12.76 5.87 -1.49
N ASN A 155 -12.98 6.93 -0.71
CA ASN A 155 -14.17 7.76 -0.77
C ASN A 155 -13.78 9.24 -0.74
N ALA A 156 -14.59 10.08 -1.35
CA ALA A 156 -14.46 11.53 -1.24
C ALA A 156 -15.83 12.20 -1.35
N GLY A 157 -15.98 13.35 -0.72
CA GLY A 157 -17.25 14.06 -0.72
C GLY A 157 -17.18 15.46 -0.15
N ILE A 158 -18.35 16.08 -0.09
CA ILE A 158 -18.57 17.38 0.56
C ILE A 158 -19.64 17.17 1.62
N HIS A 159 -19.29 17.47 2.87
CA HIS A 159 -20.25 17.55 3.96
C HIS A 159 -20.70 18.99 4.15
N THR A 160 -22.01 19.23 4.23
CA THR A 160 -22.58 20.54 4.58
C THR A 160 -23.12 20.45 5.99
N TRP A 161 -22.61 21.32 6.85
CA TRP A 161 -22.95 21.33 8.27
C TRP A 161 -24.43 21.65 8.47
N THR A 162 -25.12 20.92 9.35
CA THR A 162 -26.59 21.02 9.50
C THR A 162 -27.04 21.62 10.84
N THR A 163 -26.17 21.62 11.84
CA THR A 163 -26.46 21.99 13.23
C THR A 163 -25.59 23.15 13.72
N SER A 164 -25.92 23.76 14.85
CA SER A 164 -25.05 24.77 15.49
C SER A 164 -24.06 24.14 16.49
N GLN A 165 -23.65 22.89 16.25
CA GLN A 165 -22.76 22.13 17.13
C GLN A 165 -21.32 22.12 16.62
N THR A 166 -20.38 21.71 17.46
CA THR A 166 -18.96 21.53 17.10
C THR A 166 -18.68 20.17 16.47
N GLU A 167 -19.61 19.22 16.52
CA GLU A 167 -19.43 17.88 15.99
C GLU A 167 -20.61 17.46 15.12
N GLU A 168 -20.31 16.77 14.02
CA GLU A 168 -21.28 16.09 13.18
C GLU A 168 -20.68 14.80 12.62
N THR A 169 -21.54 13.84 12.33
CA THR A 169 -21.16 12.54 11.75
C THR A 169 -21.92 12.32 10.46
N ILE A 170 -21.25 11.75 9.46
CA ILE A 170 -21.87 11.25 8.24
C ILE A 170 -21.69 9.74 8.13
N GLU A 171 -22.68 9.06 7.57
CA GLU A 171 -22.56 7.65 7.21
C GLU A 171 -21.84 7.53 5.86
N VAL A 172 -20.85 6.65 5.80
CA VAL A 172 -20.09 6.37 4.57
C VAL A 172 -19.82 4.87 4.52
N GLU A 173 -20.34 4.23 3.46
CA GLU A 173 -20.12 2.81 3.24
C GLU A 173 -18.63 2.49 3.06
N ASN A 174 -18.20 1.32 3.56
CA ASN A 174 -16.85 0.78 3.42
C ASN A 174 -15.73 1.64 4.07
N VAL A 175 -16.06 2.40 5.12
CA VAL A 175 -15.07 3.09 5.96
C VAL A 175 -14.75 2.25 7.19
N SER A 176 -13.47 1.98 7.41
CA SER A 176 -12.91 1.31 8.60
C SER A 176 -12.41 2.33 9.62
N ASP A 177 -12.36 1.98 10.91
CA ASP A 177 -11.76 2.82 11.96
C ASP A 177 -10.24 3.00 11.81
N THR A 178 -9.60 2.19 10.97
CA THR A 178 -8.19 2.28 10.58
C THR A 178 -7.93 3.26 9.44
N ASP A 179 -8.98 3.77 8.78
CA ASP A 179 -8.82 4.66 7.62
C ASP A 179 -8.37 6.06 8.03
N ILE A 180 -7.55 6.67 7.18
CA ILE A 180 -7.13 8.06 7.34
C ILE A 180 -8.18 8.94 6.68
N VAL A 181 -8.74 9.89 7.41
CA VAL A 181 -9.61 10.92 6.83
C VAL A 181 -8.87 12.23 6.72
N ILE A 182 -8.82 12.78 5.51
CA ILE A 182 -8.34 14.14 5.26
C ILE A 182 -9.57 15.01 5.06
N ALA A 183 -9.67 16.11 5.81
CA ALA A 183 -10.75 17.06 5.70
C ALA A 183 -10.21 18.50 5.66
N THR A 184 -10.87 19.34 4.88
CA THR A 184 -10.57 20.77 4.80
C THR A 184 -11.86 21.57 4.63
N PHE A 185 -11.85 22.81 5.10
CA PHE A 185 -12.92 23.75 4.78
C PHE A 185 -12.94 24.01 3.28
N GLN A 186 -14.11 23.83 2.70
CA GLN A 186 -14.47 24.40 1.41
C GLN A 186 -15.10 25.78 1.62
N ASN A 187 -15.90 25.93 2.67
CA ASN A 187 -16.44 27.22 3.11
C ASN A 187 -16.52 27.25 4.64
N VAL A 188 -16.06 28.36 5.22
CA VAL A 188 -16.22 28.64 6.66
C VAL A 188 -17.46 29.51 6.82
N GLY A 189 -18.47 29.01 7.53
CA GLY A 189 -19.73 29.75 7.72
C GLY A 189 -19.70 30.73 8.90
N GLY A 190 -18.85 30.48 9.89
CA GLY A 190 -18.74 31.28 11.10
C GLY A 190 -17.29 31.59 11.49
N ASN A 191 -16.92 31.26 12.73
CA ASN A 191 -15.61 31.56 13.32
C ASN A 191 -14.67 30.34 13.36
N GLU A 192 -15.05 29.24 12.72
CA GLU A 192 -14.30 27.98 12.73
C GLU A 192 -12.98 28.15 11.96
N LYS A 193 -11.90 27.59 12.49
CA LYS A 193 -10.55 27.71 11.91
C LYS A 193 -9.90 26.38 11.66
N THR A 194 -10.31 25.34 12.41
CA THR A 194 -9.75 24.01 12.27
C THR A 194 -10.85 22.97 12.21
N ILE A 195 -10.59 21.94 11.42
CA ILE A 195 -11.42 20.74 11.32
C ILE A 195 -10.53 19.53 11.58
N VAL A 196 -11.03 18.59 12.38
CA VAL A 196 -10.48 17.25 12.53
C VAL A 196 -11.53 16.28 12.04
N ALA A 197 -11.13 15.31 11.23
CA ALA A 197 -11.99 14.22 10.80
C ALA A 197 -11.42 12.90 11.27
N LYS A 198 -12.29 12.00 11.71
CA LYS A 198 -11.93 10.66 12.15
C LYS A 198 -12.87 9.64 11.53
N ALA A 199 -12.31 8.59 10.95
CA ALA A 199 -13.09 7.44 10.52
C ALA A 199 -13.49 6.62 11.75
N ASN A 200 -14.77 6.21 11.80
CA ASN A 200 -15.19 5.08 12.60
C ASN A 200 -15.90 4.09 11.65
N ASN A 201 -16.12 2.86 12.10
CA ASN A 201 -16.66 1.82 11.25
C ASN A 201 -18.04 2.23 10.64
N GLY A 202 -18.08 2.47 9.33
CA GLY A 202 -19.25 2.92 8.57
C GLY A 202 -19.58 4.42 8.66
N GLU A 203 -18.74 5.24 9.30
CA GLU A 203 -19.03 6.65 9.51
C GLU A 203 -17.77 7.53 9.55
N ILE A 204 -17.94 8.83 9.30
CA ILE A 204 -16.89 9.83 9.49
C ILE A 204 -17.39 10.87 10.48
N LYS A 205 -16.67 11.02 11.60
CA LYS A 205 -16.91 12.06 12.59
C LYS A 205 -16.05 13.29 12.27
N PHE A 206 -16.70 14.44 12.14
CA PHE A 206 -16.07 15.75 12.00
C PHE A 206 -16.17 16.53 13.31
N THR A 207 -15.07 17.17 13.71
CA THR A 207 -14.99 18.03 14.91
C THR A 207 -14.35 19.37 14.54
N LEU A 208 -15.08 20.46 14.78
CA LEU A 208 -14.67 21.85 14.58
C LEU A 208 -14.16 22.45 15.90
N ASP A 209 -13.33 23.49 15.82
CA ASP A 209 -12.88 24.25 17.00
C ASP A 209 -13.90 25.27 17.54
N SER A 210 -14.95 25.54 16.76
CA SER A 210 -16.12 26.30 17.21
C SER A 210 -17.37 25.79 16.51
N SER A 211 -18.56 26.16 17.04
CA SER A 211 -19.84 25.75 16.46
C SER A 211 -19.92 26.01 14.96
N GLY A 212 -20.31 24.97 14.22
CA GLY A 212 -20.63 25.06 12.81
C GLY A 212 -21.79 26.01 12.55
N THR A 213 -21.84 26.61 11.36
CA THR A 213 -23.00 27.39 10.91
C THR A 213 -23.85 26.56 9.96
N PRO A 214 -25.11 26.24 10.33
CA PRO A 214 -26.01 25.43 9.49
C PRO A 214 -26.12 25.93 8.06
N ASN A 215 -26.00 25.01 7.10
CA ASN A 215 -26.07 25.23 5.66
C ASN A 215 -25.00 26.15 5.06
N GLN A 216 -24.06 26.65 5.87
CA GLN A 216 -23.00 27.54 5.42
C GLN A 216 -21.62 26.90 5.54
N THR A 217 -21.32 26.25 6.67
CA THR A 217 -20.04 25.56 6.86
C THR A 217 -20.00 24.31 5.98
N LYS A 218 -18.99 24.20 5.10
CA LYS A 218 -18.83 23.09 4.14
C LYS A 218 -17.43 22.52 4.23
N ILE A 219 -17.33 21.20 4.31
CA ILE A 219 -16.09 20.45 4.45
C ILE A 219 -15.92 19.54 3.24
N SER A 220 -14.81 19.69 2.51
CA SER A 220 -14.38 18.67 1.54
C SER A 220 -13.56 17.62 2.29
N TRP A 221 -13.82 16.35 2.00
CA TRP A 221 -13.15 15.24 2.67
C TRP A 221 -12.81 14.10 1.72
N ALA A 222 -11.81 13.32 2.09
CA ALA A 222 -11.47 12.05 1.44
C ALA A 222 -10.96 11.05 2.47
N THR A 223 -11.23 9.76 2.24
CA THR A 223 -10.66 8.65 3.01
C THR A 223 -9.50 8.02 2.25
N ILE A 224 -8.47 7.64 2.99
CA ILE A 224 -7.35 6.84 2.50
C ILE A 224 -7.34 5.56 3.32
N SER A 225 -7.50 4.43 2.63
CA SER A 225 -7.48 3.11 3.26
C SER A 225 -6.23 2.32 2.87
N ASN A 226 -5.91 1.37 3.72
CA ASN A 226 -4.99 0.27 3.49
C ASN A 226 -5.74 -1.07 3.41
N ASN A 227 -7.02 -1.04 3.02
CA ASN A 227 -7.90 -2.20 2.84
C ASN A 227 -7.96 -2.68 1.39
#